data_AF-A0ABD0S3K5-F1
#
_entry.id   AF-A0ABD0S3K5-F1
#
_cell.length_a   1.000
_cell.length_b   1.000
_cell.length_c   1.000
_cell.angle_alpha   90.00
_cell.angle_beta   90.00
_cell.angle_gamma   90.00
#
_symmetry.space_group_name_H-M   'P 1'
#
loop_
_entity.id
_entity.type
_entity.pdbx_description
1 polymer ?
#
loop_
_entity_poly.entity_id
_entity_poly.type
_entity_poly.pdbx_seq_one_letter_code
_entity_poly.pdbx_strand_id
1 'polypeptide(L)' 'PTDLMVEVRPRRIFANGHTYHVNSISVNSDGETYLSADDLRINMWHLDITDRSF' A
#
# COMPACT_ATOMS: atom_id res chain seq x y z
N PRO A 1 31.89 0.95 -17.77
CA PRO A 1 30.94 0.54 -16.73
C PRO A 1 29.73 1.49 -16.73
N THR A 2 28.69 1.16 -17.48
CA THR A 2 27.43 1.90 -17.45
C THR A 2 26.66 1.45 -16.23
N ASP A 3 26.45 2.38 -15.30
CA ASP A 3 25.57 2.22 -14.15
C ASP A 3 24.20 1.71 -14.62
N LEU A 4 23.79 0.54 -14.14
CA LEU A 4 22.48 -0.05 -14.44
C LEU A 4 21.44 0.76 -13.65
N MET A 5 21.00 1.86 -14.24
CA MET A 5 19.95 2.69 -13.65
C MET A 5 18.64 1.89 -13.60
N VAL A 6 18.30 1.38 -12.42
CA VAL A 6 17.02 0.72 -12.16
C VAL A 6 15.98 1.79 -11.83
N GLU A 7 15.04 2.03 -12.74
CA GLU A 7 13.90 2.91 -12.48
C GLU A 7 12.82 2.14 -11.72
N VAL A 8 12.55 2.57 -10.48
CA VAL A 8 11.44 2.02 -9.70
C VAL A 8 10.16 2.77 -10.06
N ARG A 9 9.19 2.06 -10.64
CA ARG A 9 7.84 2.57 -10.89
C ARG A 9 6.82 1.84 -10.02
N PRO A 10 5.97 2.57 -9.26
CA PRO A 10 4.91 1.94 -8.50
C PRO A 10 3.91 1.31 -9.46
N ARG A 11 3.47 0.08 -9.16
CA ARG A 11 2.41 -0.59 -9.95
C ARG A 11 1.04 0.05 -9.70
N ARG A 12 0.80 0.55 -8.49
CA ARG A 12 -0.46 1.16 -8.04
C ARG A 12 -0.16 2.24 -6.99
N ILE A 13 -1.01 3.25 -6.93
CA ILE A 13 -0.96 4.35 -5.95
C ILE A 13 -2.36 4.48 -5.35
N PHE A 14 -2.45 4.46 -4.02
CA PHE A 14 -3.71 4.52 -3.27
C PHE A 14 -3.87 5.89 -2.60
N ALA A 15 -5.08 6.44 -2.60
CA ALA A 15 -5.43 7.71 -1.94
C ALA A 15 -5.71 7.50 -0.44
N ASN A 16 -5.70 8.57 0.36
CA ASN A 16 -6.05 8.53 1.80
C ASN A 16 -5.16 7.62 2.67
N GLY A 17 -3.84 7.63 2.40
CA GLY A 17 -2.87 6.87 3.17
C GLY A 17 -2.77 7.27 4.65
N HIS A 18 -1.97 6.51 5.39
CA HIS A 18 -1.64 6.79 6.78
C HIS A 18 -0.97 8.16 6.96
N THR A 19 -1.22 8.78 8.11
CA THR A 19 -0.54 10.03 8.51
C THR A 19 0.80 9.76 9.20
N TYR A 20 0.98 8.54 9.74
CA TYR A 20 2.20 8.12 10.44
C TYR A 20 2.91 6.98 9.70
N HIS A 21 4.03 6.52 10.28
CA HIS A 21 4.83 5.45 9.69
C HIS A 21 4.06 4.13 9.66
N VAL A 22 3.97 3.56 8.46
CA VAL A 22 3.45 2.21 8.29
C VAL A 22 4.45 1.23 8.87
N ASN A 23 4.00 0.51 9.90
CA ASN A 23 4.83 -0.47 10.61
C ASN A 23 4.51 -1.92 10.19
N SER A 24 3.34 -2.15 9.58
CA SER A 24 2.90 -3.48 9.15
C SER A 24 1.95 -3.43 7.95
N ILE A 25 2.05 -4.44 7.08
CA ILE A 25 1.18 -4.66 5.91
C ILE A 25 0.92 -6.16 5.79
N SER A 26 -0.33 -6.55 5.53
CA SER A 26 -0.71 -7.96 5.27
C SER A 26 -1.78 -8.05 4.20
N VAL A 27 -1.64 -9.01 3.30
CA VAL A 27 -2.71 -9.38 2.35
C VAL A 27 -3.77 -10.23 3.03
N ASN A 28 -5.02 -10.10 2.60
CA ASN A 28 -6.11 -10.95 3.06
C ASN A 28 -6.25 -12.18 2.15
N SER A 29 -6.85 -13.26 2.68
CA SER A 29 -7.02 -14.51 1.95
C SER A 29 -8.10 -14.46 0.86
N ASP A 30 -8.89 -13.39 0.81
CA ASP A 30 -9.90 -13.16 -0.23
C ASP A 30 -9.28 -12.89 -1.60
N GLY A 31 -7.99 -12.53 -1.65
CA GLY A 31 -7.28 -12.20 -2.89
C GLY A 31 -7.67 -10.85 -3.49
N GLU A 32 -8.49 -10.07 -2.78
CA GLU A 32 -9.04 -8.80 -3.24
C GLU A 32 -8.61 -7.64 -2.35
N THR A 33 -8.29 -7.90 -1.08
CA THR A 33 -8.03 -6.84 -0.11
C THR A 33 -6.72 -7.03 0.67
N TYR A 34 -6.28 -5.95 1.31
CA TYR A 34 -5.13 -5.98 2.22
C TYR A 34 -5.31 -4.97 3.36
N LEU A 35 -4.60 -5.19 4.45
CA LEU A 35 -4.56 -4.34 5.63
C LEU A 35 -3.20 -3.67 5.76
N SER A 36 -3.22 -2.46 6.31
CA SER A 36 -2.01 -1.73 6.72
C SER A 36 -2.25 -1.07 8.07
N ALA A 37 -1.22 -1.01 8.91
CA ALA A 37 -1.28 -0.39 10.22
C ALA A 37 -0.21 0.68 10.38
N ASP A 38 -0.59 1.77 11.04
CA ASP A 38 0.32 2.74 11.64
C ASP A 38 0.13 2.75 13.17
N ASP A 39 0.70 3.74 13.86
CA ASP A 39 0.68 3.80 15.33
C ASP A 39 -0.72 4.08 15.91
N LEU A 40 -1.66 4.60 15.11
CA LEU A 40 -2.98 5.06 15.57
C LEU A 40 -4.16 4.45 14.81
N ARG A 41 -3.95 3.84 13.64
CA ARG A 41 -5.01 3.39 12.74
C ARG A 41 -4.64 2.12 11.98
N ILE A 42 -5.69 1.41 11.59
CA ILE A 42 -5.64 0.33 10.61
C ILE A 42 -6.54 0.74 9.46
N ASN A 43 -6.02 0.66 8.24
CA ASN A 43 -6.78 0.88 7.02
C ASN A 43 -6.92 -0.44 6.26
N MET A 44 -8.11 -0.66 5.69
CA MET A 44 -8.40 -1.72 4.74
C MET A 44 -8.51 -1.17 3.32
N TRP A 45 -7.94 -1.92 2.38
CA TRP A 45 -7.76 -1.50 1.00
C TRP A 45 -8.21 -2.60 0.04
N HIS A 46 -8.76 -2.23 -1.11
CA HIS A 46 -9.05 -3.15 -2.19
C HIS A 46 -7.95 -3.04 -3.27
N LEU A 47 -7.41 -4.15 -3.76
CA LEU A 47 -6.24 -4.18 -4.64
C LEU A 47 -6.45 -3.45 -5.97
N ASP A 48 -7.69 -3.37 -6.43
CA ASP A 48 -8.06 -2.71 -7.70
C ASP A 48 -8.80 -1.37 -7.55
N ILE A 49 -9.18 -0.97 -6.33
CA ILE A 49 -9.87 0.31 -6.09
C ILE A 49 -8.91 1.22 -5.33
N THR A 50 -8.41 2.25 -6.00
CA THR A 50 -7.29 3.07 -5.50
C THR A 50 -7.69 4.40 -4.88
N ASP A 51 -8.95 4.80 -4.97
CA ASP A 51 -9.41 6.13 -4.57
C ASP A 51 -9.93 6.20 -3.12
N ARG A 52 -9.98 5.07 -2.40
CA ARG A 52 -10.56 4.97 -1.05
C ARG A 52 -9.90 3.90 -0.18
N SER A 53 -10.00 4.10 1.15
CA SER A 53 -9.73 3.13 2.21
C SER A 53 -10.92 3.05 3.16
N PHE A 54 -11.05 1.92 3.84
CA PHE A 54 -12.06 1.68 4.88
C PHE A 54 -11.42 1.56 6.26
#